data_AF-A0A960D1H9-F1
#
_entry.id   AF-A0A960D1H9-F1
#
_cell.length_a   1.000
_cell.length_b   1.000
_cell.length_c   1.000
_cell.angle_alpha   90.00
_cell.angle_beta   90.00
_cell.angle_gamma   90.00
#
_symmetry.space_group_name_H-M   'P 1'
#
loop_
_entity.id
_entity.type
_entity.pdbx_description
1 polymer ?
#
loop_
_entity_poly.entity_id
_entity_poly.type
_entity_poly.pdbx_seq_one_letter_code
_entity_poly.pdbx_strand_id
1 'polypeptide(L)'
;GANTSDDGYILTMARVSEHAGYMANYYRWFGTPEAPFGWYYDLLALWAHVTTASIWMRLPTLIMALACWWIISREVIPRLGNAVKTSRAAAWTAAGMFLAFWLPLNNGLRPEPIIAIGILLTWCSVERGVATSRLLPVAFACIIGALTLFSGPTGIAS
;
A
#
# COMPACT_ATOMS: atom_id res chain seq x y z
N GLY A 1 9.83 -14.21 7.60
CA GLY A 1 8.47 -14.53 7.13
C GLY A 1 8.53 -14.97 5.69
N ALA A 2 7.51 -15.70 5.22
CA ALA A 2 7.37 -16.03 3.80
C ALA A 2 7.13 -14.76 2.96
N ASN A 3 7.46 -14.84 1.66
CA ASN A 3 7.43 -13.70 0.75
C ASN A 3 6.32 -13.88 -0.28
N THR A 4 5.93 -12.82 -0.97
CA THR A 4 5.01 -12.95 -2.10
C THR A 4 5.71 -13.53 -3.33
N SER A 5 4.96 -14.20 -4.21
CA SER A 5 5.48 -14.88 -5.40
C SER A 5 6.15 -13.93 -6.40
N ASP A 6 5.67 -12.69 -6.50
CA ASP A 6 5.99 -11.78 -7.60
C ASP A 6 7.11 -10.79 -7.25
N ASP A 7 7.75 -10.95 -6.08
CA ASP A 7 8.84 -10.08 -5.63
C ASP A 7 10.02 -10.07 -6.63
N GLY A 8 10.38 -11.23 -7.19
CA GLY A 8 11.46 -11.34 -8.17
C GLY A 8 11.10 -10.73 -9.52
N TYR A 9 9.82 -10.78 -9.88
CA TYR A 9 9.28 -10.20 -11.11
C TYR A 9 9.43 -8.68 -11.10
N ILE A 10 8.91 -8.06 -10.03
CA ILE A 10 8.91 -6.61 -9.84
C ILE A 10 10.35 -6.06 -9.67
N LEU A 11 11.20 -6.75 -8.90
CA LEU A 11 12.58 -6.31 -8.70
C LEU A 11 13.39 -6.31 -10.01
N THR A 12 13.16 -7.29 -10.88
CA THR A 12 13.87 -7.36 -12.16
C THR A 12 13.41 -6.27 -13.11
N MET A 13 12.10 -6.02 -13.19
CA MET A 13 11.56 -4.91 -13.98
C MET A 13 12.08 -3.55 -13.52
N ALA A 14 12.10 -3.30 -12.20
CA ALA A 14 12.61 -2.07 -11.62
C ALA A 14 14.12 -1.86 -11.88
N ARG A 15 14.91 -2.92 -12.00
CA ARG A 15 16.35 -2.80 -12.29
C ARG A 15 16.64 -2.51 -13.76
N VAL A 16 15.86 -3.08 -14.65
CA VAL A 16 16.08 -2.95 -16.11
C VAL A 16 15.48 -1.64 -16.64
N SER A 17 14.48 -1.07 -15.96
CA SER A 17 13.78 0.14 -16.40
C SER A 17 14.71 1.34 -16.61
N GLU A 18 15.72 1.53 -15.76
CA GLU A 18 16.68 2.64 -15.89
C GLU A 18 17.53 2.54 -17.16
N HIS A 19 17.96 1.33 -17.52
CA HIS A 19 18.71 1.11 -18.76
C HIS A 19 17.80 1.15 -19.99
N ALA A 20 16.56 0.67 -19.87
CA ALA A 20 15.57 0.68 -20.95
C ALA A 20 15.02 2.08 -21.24
N GLY A 21 15.06 3.00 -20.28
CA GLY A 21 14.50 4.35 -20.36
C GLY A 21 12.98 4.42 -20.16
N TYR A 22 12.33 3.29 -19.85
CA TYR A 22 10.90 3.19 -19.52
C TYR A 22 10.59 1.89 -18.75
N MET A 23 9.48 1.86 -18.01
CA MET A 23 9.04 0.71 -17.21
C MET A 23 8.36 -0.36 -18.08
N ALA A 24 9.18 -1.19 -18.74
CA ALA A 24 8.72 -2.30 -19.58
C ALA A 24 8.29 -3.52 -18.76
N ASN A 25 7.24 -4.21 -19.20
CA ASN A 25 7.02 -5.59 -18.77
C ASN A 25 8.14 -6.48 -19.33
N TYR A 26 9.08 -6.85 -18.47
CA TYR A 26 10.30 -7.54 -18.88
C TYR A 26 10.05 -8.98 -19.34
N TYR A 27 9.05 -9.64 -18.78
CA TYR A 27 8.84 -11.08 -18.97
C TYR A 27 7.73 -11.41 -19.98
N ARG A 28 6.89 -10.45 -20.35
CA ARG A 28 5.72 -10.68 -21.20
C ARG A 28 5.42 -9.47 -22.08
N TRP A 29 4.57 -9.69 -23.09
CA TRP A 29 4.00 -8.65 -23.95
C TRP A 29 5.04 -7.84 -24.74
N PHE A 30 6.06 -8.50 -25.29
CA PHE A 30 7.00 -7.89 -26.25
C PHE A 30 7.63 -6.56 -25.78
N GLY A 31 7.83 -6.38 -24.47
CA GLY A 31 8.41 -5.17 -23.91
C GLY A 31 7.47 -3.96 -23.82
N THR A 32 6.15 -4.15 -23.92
CA THR A 32 5.19 -3.06 -23.68
C THR A 32 5.30 -2.53 -22.24
N PRO A 33 5.10 -1.22 -22.02
CA PRO A 33 5.15 -0.64 -20.68
C PRO A 33 3.99 -1.11 -19.80
N GLU A 34 4.19 -1.08 -18.48
CA GLU A 34 3.13 -1.35 -17.47
C GLU A 34 2.06 -0.24 -17.37
N ALA A 35 2.13 0.76 -18.26
CA ALA A 35 1.19 1.87 -18.30
C ALA A 35 -0.26 1.38 -18.47
N PRO A 36 -1.24 1.95 -17.74
CA PRO A 36 -1.14 3.16 -16.90
C PRO A 36 -0.78 2.90 -15.42
N PHE A 37 -0.41 1.67 -15.05
CA PHE A 37 -0.18 1.27 -13.66
C PHE A 37 1.31 1.31 -13.28
N GLY A 38 1.60 1.19 -11.98
CA GLY A 38 2.96 0.90 -11.52
C GLY A 38 3.86 2.12 -11.31
N TRP A 39 3.30 3.31 -11.04
CA TRP A 39 4.07 4.52 -10.68
C TRP A 39 5.08 4.30 -9.54
N TYR A 40 4.79 3.36 -8.63
CA TYR A 40 5.64 3.03 -7.50
C TYR A 40 6.83 2.13 -7.89
N TYR A 41 6.81 1.50 -9.07
CA TYR A 41 7.94 0.72 -9.57
C TYR A 41 9.16 1.60 -9.86
N ASP A 42 8.95 2.82 -10.34
CA ASP A 42 10.03 3.79 -10.55
C ASP A 42 10.66 4.22 -9.22
N LEU A 43 9.85 4.36 -8.16
CA LEU A 43 10.36 4.60 -6.80
C LEU A 43 11.17 3.41 -6.28
N LEU A 44 10.75 2.18 -6.58
CA LEU A 44 11.51 0.99 -6.23
C LEU A 44 12.82 0.87 -7.02
N ALA A 45 12.86 1.32 -8.28
CA ALA A 45 14.09 1.40 -9.08
C ALA A 45 15.11 2.32 -8.40
N LEU A 46 14.67 3.54 -8.03
CA LEU A 46 15.50 4.49 -7.28
C LEU A 46 15.94 3.92 -5.91
N TRP A 47 15.05 3.19 -5.22
CA TRP A 47 15.35 2.57 -3.93
C TRP A 47 16.39 1.44 -4.04
N ALA A 48 16.40 0.74 -5.18
CA ALA A 48 17.30 -0.36 -5.48
C ALA A 48 18.75 0.09 -5.72
N HIS A 49 19.00 1.37 -6.01
CA HIS A 49 20.35 1.92 -6.13
C HIS A 49 21.19 1.77 -4.86
N VAL A 50 20.55 1.82 -3.68
CA VAL A 50 21.26 1.68 -2.39
C VAL A 50 21.69 0.24 -2.20
N THR A 51 20.74 -0.69 -2.27
CA THR A 51 21.00 -2.13 -2.23
C THR A 51 19.78 -2.89 -2.70
N THR A 52 19.98 -4.05 -3.31
CA THR A 52 18.90 -4.96 -3.71
C THR A 52 18.69 -6.09 -2.71
N ALA A 53 19.20 -5.93 -1.49
CA ALA A 53 18.96 -6.89 -0.41
C ALA A 53 17.46 -6.98 -0.09
N SER A 54 16.97 -8.21 0.09
CA SER A 54 15.55 -8.49 0.35
C SER A 54 14.97 -7.68 1.53
N ILE A 55 15.76 -7.54 2.61
CA ILE A 55 15.37 -6.76 3.80
C ILE A 55 15.16 -5.28 3.46
N TRP A 56 16.03 -4.71 2.62
CA TRP A 56 15.97 -3.30 2.24
C TRP A 56 14.82 -3.00 1.30
N MET A 57 14.62 -3.83 0.28
CA MET A 57 13.54 -3.65 -0.70
C MET A 57 12.16 -3.73 -0.05
N ARG A 58 12.02 -4.47 1.04
CA ARG A 58 10.75 -4.60 1.79
C ARG A 58 10.61 -3.66 2.98
N LEU A 59 11.62 -2.85 3.24
CA LEU A 59 11.55 -1.85 4.31
C LEU A 59 10.37 -0.88 4.12
N PRO A 60 10.07 -0.38 2.90
CA PRO A 60 8.86 0.41 2.66
C PRO A 60 7.58 -0.34 3.06
N THR A 61 7.50 -1.63 2.73
CA THR A 61 6.36 -2.49 3.08
C THR A 61 6.19 -2.65 4.59
N LEU A 62 7.29 -2.77 5.33
CA LEU A 62 7.25 -2.79 6.79
C LEU A 62 6.76 -1.46 7.37
N ILE A 63 7.26 -0.34 6.84
CA ILE A 63 6.81 1.01 7.26
C ILE A 63 5.32 1.18 7.00
N MET A 64 4.82 0.74 5.84
CA MET A 64 3.39 0.74 5.52
C MET A 64 2.57 -0.12 6.50
N ALA A 65 3.09 -1.28 6.92
CA ALA A 65 2.44 -2.12 7.92
C ALA A 65 2.25 -1.39 9.26
N LEU A 66 3.32 -0.74 9.73
CA LEU A 66 3.33 0.01 10.99
C LEU A 66 2.39 1.22 10.90
N ALA A 67 2.42 1.96 9.79
CA ALA A 67 1.53 3.09 9.55
C ALA A 67 0.06 2.65 9.47
N CYS A 68 -0.23 1.55 8.77
CA CYS A 68 -1.56 0.96 8.67
C CYS A 68 -2.12 0.60 10.05
N TRP A 69 -1.33 -0.12 10.87
CA TRP A 69 -1.73 -0.42 12.25
C TRP A 69 -1.93 0.83 13.11
N TRP A 70 -1.06 1.83 12.95
CA TRP A 70 -1.17 3.09 13.68
C TRP A 70 -2.48 3.84 13.32
N ILE A 71 -2.84 3.88 12.04
CA ILE A 71 -4.11 4.47 11.58
C ILE A 71 -5.30 3.69 12.13
N ILE A 72 -5.29 2.36 12.04
CA ILE A 72 -6.38 1.52 12.56
C ILE A 72 -6.57 1.77 14.06
N SER A 73 -5.49 1.71 14.83
CA SER A 73 -5.55 1.80 16.28
C SER A 73 -5.93 3.20 16.81
N ARG A 74 -5.54 4.28 16.12
CA ARG A 74 -5.75 5.66 16.60
C ARG A 74 -6.86 6.43 15.91
N GLU A 75 -7.11 6.20 14.64
CA GLU A 75 -8.12 6.94 13.87
C GLU A 75 -9.38 6.09 13.70
N VAL A 76 -9.25 4.81 13.29
CA VAL A 76 -10.40 3.96 12.97
C VAL A 76 -11.12 3.47 14.23
N ILE A 77 -10.42 2.79 15.15
CA ILE A 77 -11.03 2.19 16.35
C ILE A 77 -11.77 3.23 17.20
N PRO A 78 -11.20 4.41 17.52
CA PRO A 78 -11.91 5.41 18.33
C PRO A 78 -13.12 6.03 17.61
N ARG A 79 -13.12 6.04 16.27
CA ARG A 79 -14.21 6.60 15.47
C ARG A 79 -15.43 5.68 15.41
N LEU A 80 -15.24 4.37 15.55
CA LEU A 80 -16.31 3.36 15.55
C LEU A 80 -17.22 3.41 16.81
N GLY A 81 -16.84 4.18 17.83
CA GLY A 81 -17.68 4.47 18.99
C GLY A 81 -17.05 4.08 20.33
N ASN A 82 -17.68 4.54 21.41
CA ASN A 82 -17.09 4.44 22.75
C ASN A 82 -16.98 2.98 23.25
N ALA A 83 -17.91 2.11 22.87
CA ALA A 83 -17.89 0.69 23.24
C ALA A 83 -16.71 -0.07 22.60
N VAL A 84 -16.37 0.25 21.36
CA VAL A 84 -15.22 -0.35 20.65
C VAL A 84 -13.91 0.21 21.21
N LYS A 85 -13.88 1.51 21.50
CA LYS A 85 -12.71 2.20 22.05
C LYS A 85 -12.26 1.67 23.42
N THR A 86 -13.21 1.33 24.31
CA THR A 86 -12.89 0.84 25.67
C THR A 86 -12.67 -0.67 25.73
N SER A 87 -13.14 -1.41 24.73
CA SER A 87 -13.01 -2.86 24.68
C SER A 87 -11.60 -3.29 24.26
N ARG A 88 -10.85 -3.88 25.19
CA ARG A 88 -9.55 -4.51 24.88
C ARG A 88 -9.69 -5.68 23.91
N ALA A 89 -10.80 -6.42 23.98
CA ALA A 89 -11.05 -7.53 23.08
C ALA A 89 -11.13 -7.06 21.61
N ALA A 90 -11.80 -5.93 21.36
CA ALA A 90 -11.90 -5.34 20.02
C ALA A 90 -10.53 -4.93 19.46
N ALA A 91 -9.65 -4.37 20.30
CA ALA A 91 -8.29 -4.03 19.87
C ALA A 91 -7.45 -5.26 19.53
N TRP A 92 -7.56 -6.34 20.32
CA TRP A 92 -6.83 -7.59 20.06
C TRP A 92 -7.36 -8.33 18.84
N THR A 93 -8.68 -8.36 18.61
CA THR A 93 -9.24 -8.97 17.40
C THR A 93 -8.85 -8.18 16.15
N ALA A 94 -8.85 -6.84 16.21
CA ALA A 94 -8.35 -6.00 15.13
C ALA A 94 -6.86 -6.25 14.84
N ALA A 95 -6.02 -6.33 15.88
CA ALA A 95 -4.60 -6.65 15.74
C ALA A 95 -4.38 -8.05 15.14
N GLY A 96 -5.08 -9.05 15.65
CA GLY A 96 -4.99 -10.43 15.18
C GLY A 96 -5.40 -10.57 13.73
N MET A 97 -6.52 -9.95 13.34
CA MET A 97 -6.97 -9.98 11.94
C MET A 97 -6.02 -9.20 11.03
N PHE A 98 -5.55 -8.03 11.46
CA PHE A 98 -4.55 -7.27 10.71
C PHE A 98 -3.30 -8.12 10.43
N LEU A 99 -2.73 -8.76 11.45
CA LEU A 99 -1.54 -9.62 11.29
C LEU A 99 -1.83 -10.85 10.42
N ALA A 100 -3.00 -11.46 10.58
CA ALA A 100 -3.38 -12.64 9.82
C ALA A 100 -3.56 -12.36 8.32
N PHE A 101 -3.96 -11.15 7.92
CA PHE A 101 -3.93 -10.74 6.51
C PHE A 101 -2.53 -10.28 6.08
N TRP A 102 -1.85 -9.49 6.91
CA TRP A 102 -0.62 -8.82 6.51
C TRP A 102 0.57 -9.79 6.34
N LEU A 103 0.76 -10.69 7.29
CA LEU A 103 1.91 -11.60 7.31
C LEU A 103 1.98 -12.54 6.08
N PRO A 104 0.87 -13.20 5.66
CA PRO A 104 0.92 -14.09 4.50
C PRO A 104 0.80 -13.37 3.15
N LEU A 105 0.04 -12.26 3.05
CA LEU A 105 -0.33 -11.67 1.76
C LEU A 105 0.46 -10.42 1.38
N ASN A 106 0.88 -9.63 2.38
CA ASN A 106 1.43 -8.29 2.15
C ASN A 106 2.94 -8.20 2.41
N ASN A 107 3.64 -9.32 2.62
CA ASN A 107 5.08 -9.31 2.87
C ASN A 107 5.89 -9.41 1.55
N GLY A 108 5.78 -8.39 0.69
CA GLY A 108 6.40 -8.38 -0.63
C GLY A 108 6.51 -7.00 -1.29
N LEU A 109 6.79 -6.99 -2.59
CA LEU A 109 6.90 -5.79 -3.44
C LEU A 109 5.66 -5.52 -4.31
N ARG A 110 4.66 -6.38 -4.20
CA ARG A 110 3.37 -6.22 -4.87
C ARG A 110 2.61 -4.98 -4.35
N PRO A 111 1.60 -4.45 -5.07
CA PRO A 111 0.99 -3.17 -4.73
C PRO A 111 -0.03 -3.23 -3.58
N GLU A 112 -0.41 -4.41 -3.08
CA GLU A 112 -1.45 -4.58 -2.06
C GLU A 112 -1.19 -3.81 -0.75
N PRO A 113 0.05 -3.71 -0.22
CA PRO A 113 0.33 -2.88 0.95
C PRO A 113 0.02 -1.40 0.72
N ILE A 114 0.31 -0.90 -0.49
CA ILE A 114 0.05 0.49 -0.91
C ILE A 114 -1.46 0.70 -1.04
N ILE A 115 -2.17 -0.28 -1.61
CA ILE A 115 -3.63 -0.23 -1.75
C ILE A 115 -4.31 -0.25 -0.38
N ALA A 116 -3.88 -1.13 0.53
CA ALA A 116 -4.43 -1.23 1.87
C ALA A 116 -4.30 0.07 2.67
N ILE A 117 -3.12 0.71 2.66
CA ILE A 117 -2.93 1.99 3.34
C ILE A 117 -3.68 3.13 2.63
N GLY A 118 -3.74 3.11 1.29
CA GLY A 118 -4.47 4.09 0.49
C GLY A 118 -5.96 4.12 0.78
N ILE A 119 -6.59 2.94 0.90
CA ILE A 119 -8.01 2.81 1.27
C ILE A 119 -8.25 3.38 2.68
N LEU A 120 -7.40 3.03 3.65
CA LEU A 120 -7.54 3.54 5.02
C LEU A 120 -7.39 5.07 5.09
N LEU A 121 -6.40 5.63 4.40
CA LEU A 121 -6.19 7.08 4.36
C LEU A 121 -7.34 7.80 3.66
N THR A 122 -7.88 7.21 2.59
CA THR A 122 -9.06 7.73 1.88
C THR A 122 -10.25 7.79 2.83
N TRP A 123 -10.55 6.69 3.53
CA TRP A 123 -11.64 6.65 4.51
C TRP A 123 -11.44 7.66 5.66
N CYS A 124 -10.25 7.70 6.26
CA CYS A 124 -9.94 8.65 7.34
C CYS A 124 -10.09 10.11 6.89
N SER A 125 -9.70 10.41 5.66
CA SER A 125 -9.80 11.76 5.09
C SER A 125 -11.25 12.17 4.84
N VAL A 126 -12.08 11.25 4.32
CA VAL A 126 -13.53 11.47 4.15
C VAL A 126 -14.21 11.65 5.50
N GLU A 127 -13.98 10.74 6.46
CA GLU A 127 -14.55 10.82 7.81
C GLU A 127 -14.23 12.15 8.49
N ARG A 128 -12.98 12.60 8.37
CA ARG A 128 -12.55 13.88 8.94
C ARG A 128 -13.19 15.07 8.22
N GLY A 129 -13.35 14.99 6.90
CA GLY A 129 -14.07 15.98 6.09
C GLY A 129 -15.53 16.11 6.51
N VAL A 130 -16.23 14.99 6.69
CA VAL A 130 -17.61 14.93 7.16
C VAL A 130 -17.73 15.49 8.58
N ALA A 131 -16.86 15.04 9.51
CA ALA A 131 -16.89 15.48 10.90
C ALA A 131 -16.60 16.97 11.10
N THR A 132 -15.77 17.55 10.23
CA THR A 132 -15.37 18.97 10.33
C THR A 132 -16.12 19.88 9.34
N SER A 133 -17.03 19.33 8.53
CA SER A 133 -17.71 20.02 7.43
C SER A 133 -16.74 20.78 6.51
N ARG A 134 -15.59 20.18 6.19
CA ARG A 134 -14.56 20.76 5.33
C ARG A 134 -14.40 19.95 4.05
N LEU A 135 -14.24 20.65 2.93
CA LEU A 135 -14.02 20.04 1.61
C LEU A 135 -12.55 19.65 1.36
N LEU A 136 -11.60 20.29 2.04
CA LEU A 136 -10.18 20.03 1.83
C LEU A 136 -9.77 18.57 2.14
N PRO A 137 -10.19 17.95 3.26
CA PRO A 137 -9.93 16.52 3.48
C PRO A 137 -10.56 15.60 2.43
N VAL A 138 -11.72 15.97 1.88
CA VAL A 138 -12.39 15.21 0.82
C VAL A 138 -11.59 15.28 -0.49
N ALA A 139 -11.06 16.46 -0.83
CA ALA A 139 -10.17 16.60 -1.98
C ALA A 139 -8.91 15.73 -1.85
N PHE A 140 -8.31 15.68 -0.66
CA PHE A 140 -7.19 14.76 -0.39
C PHE A 140 -7.59 13.30 -0.55
N ALA A 141 -8.79 12.92 -0.09
CA ALA A 141 -9.31 11.57 -0.28
C ALA A 141 -9.40 11.20 -1.78
N CYS A 142 -9.87 12.11 -2.63
CA CYS A 142 -9.92 11.87 -4.08
C CYS A 142 -8.53 11.68 -4.69
N ILE A 143 -7.54 12.47 -4.28
CA ILE A 143 -6.16 12.36 -4.75
C ILE A 143 -5.55 11.01 -4.34
N ILE A 144 -5.71 10.63 -3.07
CA ILE A 144 -5.20 9.36 -2.53
C ILE A 144 -5.89 8.18 -3.21
N GLY A 145 -7.22 8.26 -3.42
CA GLY A 145 -7.99 7.25 -4.13
C GLY A 145 -7.51 7.06 -5.57
N ALA A 146 -7.26 8.16 -6.30
CA ALA A 146 -6.73 8.10 -7.65
C ALA A 146 -5.33 7.46 -7.69
N LEU A 147 -4.42 7.90 -6.81
CA LEU A 147 -3.07 7.30 -6.71
C LEU A 147 -3.12 5.80 -6.38
N THR A 148 -4.04 5.41 -5.51
CA THR A 148 -4.25 4.02 -5.11
C THR A 148 -4.80 3.17 -6.26
N LEU A 149 -5.75 3.70 -7.02
CA LEU A 149 -6.34 3.04 -8.18
C LEU A 149 -5.28 2.73 -9.25
N PHE A 150 -4.35 3.66 -9.48
CA PHE A 150 -3.26 3.49 -10.46
C PHE A 150 -2.04 2.74 -9.91
N SER A 151 -2.04 2.30 -8.65
CA SER A 151 -0.96 1.45 -8.11
C SER A 151 -0.94 0.08 -8.80
N GLY A 152 -2.08 -0.48 -9.16
CA GLY A 152 -2.16 -1.74 -9.90
C GLY A 152 -3.60 -2.04 -10.31
N PRO A 153 -3.84 -3.03 -11.18
CA PRO A 153 -5.20 -3.41 -11.57
C PRO A 153 -6.10 -3.80 -10.38
N THR A 154 -5.51 -4.31 -9.31
CA THR A 154 -6.18 -4.63 -8.04
C THR A 154 -6.63 -3.40 -7.25
N GLY A 155 -6.22 -2.19 -7.64
CA GLY A 155 -6.58 -0.93 -7.00
C GLY A 155 -8.06 -0.57 -7.11
N ILE A 156 -8.82 -1.20 -8.02
CA ILE A 156 -10.28 -1.05 -8.07
C ILE A 156 -10.99 -1.68 -6.86
N ALA A 157 -10.31 -2.61 -6.15
CA ALA A 157 -10.78 -3.26 -4.93
C ALA A 157 -12.29 -3.63 -4.97
N SER A 158 -12.74 -4.21 -6.09
CA SER A 158 -14.12 -4.65 -6.35
C SER A 158 -14.33 -6.11 -5.99
#